data_AF-A0AAD2FVJ5-F1
#
_entry.id   AF-A0AAD2FVJ5-F1
#
_cell.length_a   1.000
_cell.length_b   1.000
_cell.length_c   1.000
_cell.angle_alpha   90.00
_cell.angle_beta   90.00
_cell.angle_gamma   90.00
#
_symmetry.space_group_name_H-M   'P 1'
#
loop_
_entity.id
_entity.type
_entity.pdbx_description
1 polymer ?
#
loop_
_entity_poly.entity_id
_entity_poly.type
_entity_poly.pdbx_seq_one_letter_code
_entity_poly.pdbx_strand_id
1 'polypeptide(L)'
;MPPHSVSGDELWDVDEGAAVVPEIPEGEFLALHRSTGGKAVSFWDSVSFREIAPLTEISDEEIANVWYSDDEYAKIKEHVTATLKRVANGEPADLEDGYCMRGLEGRTKFGGRRRKNNKSAALDAVWSTQIQQWKKKQSNPIQIAAAYKIHSLRARYPAIETGQRDARFVKDFMGPIPKKE
;
A
#
# COMPACT_ATOMS: atom_id res chain seq x y z
N MET A 1 40.51 2.90 -11.05
CA MET A 1 39.18 3.10 -11.67
C MET A 1 38.43 4.08 -10.81
N PRO A 2 37.95 5.22 -11.33
CA PRO A 2 37.26 6.21 -10.52
C PRO A 2 35.83 5.72 -10.20
N PRO A 3 35.29 6.03 -9.01
CA PRO A 3 33.90 5.71 -8.69
C PRO A 3 32.98 6.58 -9.57
N HIS A 4 32.04 5.93 -10.24
CA HIS A 4 30.93 6.61 -10.89
C HIS A 4 30.09 7.27 -9.79
N SER A 5 30.30 8.58 -9.60
CA SER A 5 29.36 9.44 -8.89
C SER A 5 28.08 9.51 -9.73
N VAL A 6 27.16 8.60 -9.49
CA VAL A 6 25.78 8.77 -9.93
C VAL A 6 25.25 9.92 -9.07
N SER A 7 25.18 11.12 -9.66
CA SER A 7 24.49 12.27 -9.11
C SER A 7 23.00 11.91 -8.99
N GLY A 8 22.65 11.22 -7.91
CA GLY A 8 21.29 10.81 -7.55
C GLY A 8 20.41 11.94 -7.03
N ASP A 9 20.68 13.16 -7.49
CA ASP A 9 19.78 14.32 -7.42
C ASP A 9 19.10 14.51 -8.78
N GLU A 10 18.65 13.42 -9.42
CA GLU A 10 17.45 13.50 -10.27
C GLU A 10 16.24 13.68 -9.35
N LEU A 11 16.20 14.88 -8.76
CA LEU A 11 15.12 15.85 -8.86
C LEU A 11 13.80 15.30 -9.43
N TRP A 12 13.20 14.35 -8.72
CA TRP A 12 11.77 14.39 -8.54
C TRP A 12 11.48 15.56 -7.59
N ASP A 13 11.77 16.78 -8.05
CA ASP A 13 10.94 17.93 -7.72
C ASP A 13 9.55 17.48 -8.14
N VAL A 14 8.84 16.90 -7.17
CA VAL A 14 7.40 16.71 -7.27
C VAL A 14 6.92 18.13 -7.32
N ASP A 15 6.79 18.65 -8.54
CA ASP A 15 6.22 19.92 -8.86
C ASP A 15 5.07 20.13 -7.88
N GLU A 16 5.30 20.99 -6.89
CA GLU A 16 4.27 21.50 -5.99
C GLU A 16 3.32 22.41 -6.76
N GLY A 17 3.31 22.34 -8.10
CA GLY A 17 2.12 22.46 -8.92
C GLY A 17 0.95 21.79 -8.21
N ALA A 18 0.25 22.60 -7.42
CA ALA A 18 -1.03 22.30 -6.82
C ALA A 18 -1.79 21.56 -7.90
N ALA A 19 -1.99 20.25 -7.71
CA ALA A 19 -2.67 19.44 -8.68
C ALA A 19 -3.97 20.18 -8.96
N VAL A 20 -4.05 20.83 -10.13
CA VAL A 20 -5.24 21.54 -10.56
C VAL A 20 -6.25 20.44 -10.59
N VAL A 21 -7.06 20.36 -9.55
CA VAL A 21 -8.13 19.38 -9.46
C VAL A 21 -8.96 19.72 -10.68
N PRO A 22 -8.96 18.89 -11.74
CA PRO A 22 -9.73 19.23 -12.92
C PRO A 22 -11.15 19.47 -12.43
N GLU A 23 -11.71 20.63 -12.74
CA GLU A 23 -13.12 20.90 -12.47
C GLU A 23 -13.90 19.86 -13.26
N ILE A 24 -14.23 18.75 -12.60
CA ILE A 24 -15.03 17.69 -13.19
C ILE A 24 -16.40 18.33 -13.43
N PRO A 25 -16.86 18.44 -14.68
CA PRO A 25 -18.14 19.09 -14.99
C PRO A 25 -19.25 18.47 -14.15
N GLU A 26 -20.05 19.31 -13.47
CA GLU A 26 -21.06 18.88 -12.48
C GLU A 26 -22.10 17.86 -13.02
N GLY A 27 -22.14 17.60 -14.33
CA GLY A 27 -23.06 16.67 -14.99
C GLY A 27 -22.51 15.28 -15.35
N GLU A 28 -21.19 15.08 -15.47
CA GLU A 28 -20.66 13.86 -16.10
C GLU A 28 -20.57 12.65 -15.14
N PHE A 29 -20.43 12.91 -13.83
CA PHE A 29 -20.41 11.84 -12.82
C PHE A 29 -21.80 11.24 -12.53
N LEU A 30 -22.88 11.97 -12.84
CA LEU A 30 -24.26 11.52 -12.58
C LEU A 30 -24.80 10.54 -13.63
N ALA A 31 -24.12 10.40 -14.78
CA ALA A 31 -24.58 9.56 -15.88
C ALA A 31 -24.12 8.09 -15.78
N LEU A 32 -23.00 7.79 -15.09
CA LEU A 32 -22.43 6.45 -15.12
C LEU A 32 -23.03 5.44 -14.12
N HIS A 33 -23.91 5.87 -13.21
CA HIS A 33 -24.44 4.98 -12.15
C HIS A 33 -25.93 5.20 -11.83
N ARG A 34 -26.78 5.49 -12.83
CA ARG A 34 -28.24 5.24 -12.71
C ARG A 34 -28.61 3.89 -13.30
N SER A 35 -28.01 2.82 -12.78
CA SER A 35 -28.73 1.54 -12.76
C SER A 35 -29.64 1.61 -11.53
N THR A 36 -30.89 1.95 -11.75
CA THR A 36 -31.96 1.99 -10.74
C THR A 36 -32.45 0.59 -10.34
N GLY A 37 -31.67 -0.46 -10.62
CA GLY A 37 -31.82 -1.74 -9.92
C GLY A 37 -31.23 -1.56 -8.53
N GLY A 38 -32.05 -1.23 -7.55
CA GLY A 38 -31.63 -1.02 -6.16
C GLY A 38 -30.77 -2.19 -5.68
N LYS A 39 -29.45 -1.99 -5.62
CA LYS A 39 -28.54 -2.96 -5.03
C LYS A 39 -28.81 -2.97 -3.53
N ALA A 40 -29.69 -3.88 -3.11
CA ALA A 40 -29.93 -4.13 -1.70
C ALA A 40 -28.71 -4.84 -1.13
N VAL A 41 -27.97 -4.14 -0.28
CA VAL A 41 -26.96 -4.77 0.58
C VAL A 41 -27.73 -5.33 1.78
N SER A 42 -27.86 -6.64 1.84
CA SER A 42 -28.31 -7.34 3.05
C SER A 42 -27.08 -7.78 3.84
N PHE A 43 -27.12 -7.58 5.14
CA PHE A 43 -26.13 -8.16 6.04
C PHE A 43 -26.60 -9.55 6.44
N TRP A 44 -25.65 -10.45 6.69
CA TRP A 44 -25.96 -11.75 7.23
C TRP A 44 -26.55 -11.57 8.64
N ASP A 45 -27.65 -12.26 8.93
CA ASP A 45 -28.45 -12.08 10.15
C ASP A 45 -27.67 -12.50 11.43
N SER A 46 -26.64 -13.32 11.25
CA SER A 46 -25.80 -13.84 12.34
C SER A 46 -24.32 -13.54 12.11
N VAL A 47 -23.67 -12.79 12.99
CA VAL A 47 -22.22 -12.58 12.93
C VAL A 47 -21.53 -13.68 13.75
N SER A 48 -20.69 -14.50 13.11
CA SER A 48 -19.77 -15.40 13.81
C SER A 48 -18.49 -14.66 14.16
N PHE A 49 -18.14 -14.57 15.43
CA PHE A 49 -16.82 -14.11 15.87
C PHE A 49 -16.08 -15.27 16.54
N ARG A 50 -14.75 -15.23 16.45
CA ARG A 50 -13.86 -16.08 17.23
C ARG A 50 -13.23 -15.18 18.27
N GLU A 51 -13.44 -15.49 19.54
CA GLU A 51 -12.71 -14.84 20.61
C GLU A 51 -11.24 -15.26 20.52
N ILE A 52 -10.35 -14.27 20.53
CA ILE A 52 -8.90 -14.48 20.53
C ILE A 52 -8.47 -14.32 21.99
N ALA A 53 -7.91 -15.38 22.56
CA ALA A 53 -7.41 -15.35 23.93
C ALA A 53 -6.39 -14.21 24.11
N PRO A 54 -6.46 -13.43 25.20
CA PRO A 54 -5.44 -12.44 25.51
C PRO A 54 -4.10 -13.16 25.75
N LEU A 55 -2.98 -12.47 25.49
CA LEU A 55 -1.63 -13.05 25.61
C LEU A 55 -1.36 -13.66 27.00
N THR A 56 -2.01 -13.14 28.05
CA THR A 56 -1.93 -13.63 29.44
C THR A 56 -2.57 -15.00 29.66
N GLU A 57 -3.46 -15.43 28.77
CA GLU A 57 -4.17 -16.72 28.84
C GLU A 57 -3.58 -17.77 27.90
N ILE A 58 -2.62 -17.40 27.05
CA ILE A 58 -1.92 -18.34 26.17
C ILE A 58 -0.90 -19.11 26.99
N SER A 59 -0.94 -20.45 26.90
CA SER A 59 0.01 -21.31 27.62
C SER A 59 1.42 -21.20 27.05
N ASP A 60 2.44 -21.47 27.87
CA ASP A 60 3.83 -21.48 27.42
C ASP A 60 4.06 -22.51 26.30
N GLU A 61 3.31 -23.62 26.29
CA GLU A 61 3.34 -24.61 25.21
C GLU A 61 2.80 -24.04 23.89
N GLU A 62 1.70 -23.28 23.93
CA GLU A 62 1.17 -22.61 22.74
C GLU A 62 2.11 -21.51 22.25
N ILE A 63 2.73 -20.75 23.17
CA ILE A 63 3.75 -19.74 22.84
C ILE A 63 4.97 -20.40 22.18
N ALA A 64 5.43 -21.54 22.72
CA ALA A 64 6.53 -22.30 22.14
C ALA A 64 6.20 -22.89 20.76
N ASN A 65 4.91 -23.12 20.48
CA ASN A 65 4.40 -23.59 19.19
C ASN A 65 4.02 -22.45 18.22
N VAL A 66 4.36 -21.20 18.53
CA VAL A 66 4.23 -20.09 17.57
C VAL A 66 5.17 -20.33 16.38
N TRP A 67 4.81 -19.79 15.21
CA TRP A 67 5.53 -20.02 13.95
C TRP A 67 7.01 -19.61 13.96
N TYR A 68 7.41 -18.70 14.83
CA TYR A 68 8.79 -18.22 14.94
C TYR A 68 9.16 -18.08 16.42
N SER A 69 10.31 -18.63 16.78
CA SER A 69 10.98 -18.35 18.04
C SER A 69 11.54 -16.91 18.09
N ASP A 70 11.82 -16.41 19.30
CA ASP A 70 12.45 -15.10 19.48
C ASP A 70 13.79 -14.97 18.74
N ASP A 71 14.58 -16.06 18.72
CA ASP A 71 15.87 -16.13 18.01
C ASP A 71 15.68 -16.04 16.49
N GLU A 72 14.70 -16.76 15.93
CA GLU A 72 14.37 -16.65 14.50
C GLU A 72 13.88 -15.25 14.16
N TYR A 73 13.05 -14.65 15.02
CA TYR A 73 12.58 -13.29 14.82
C TYR A 73 13.71 -12.26 14.87
N ALA A 74 14.69 -12.44 15.76
CA ALA A 74 15.90 -11.62 15.82
C ALA A 74 16.70 -11.71 14.52
N LYS A 75 16.91 -12.92 13.99
CA LYS A 75 17.57 -13.14 12.69
C LYS A 75 16.81 -12.47 11.55
N ILE A 76 15.48 -12.61 11.50
CA ILE A 76 14.65 -11.94 10.48
C ILE A 76 14.84 -10.42 10.53
N LYS A 77 14.83 -9.82 11.73
CA LYS A 77 15.08 -8.39 11.93
C LYS A 77 16.48 -7.97 11.46
N GLU A 78 17.50 -8.77 11.75
CA GLU A 78 18.86 -8.53 11.29
C GLU A 78 18.94 -8.53 9.77
N HIS A 79 18.38 -9.55 9.10
CA HIS A 79 18.32 -9.64 7.64
C HIS A 79 17.60 -8.45 7.00
N VAL A 80 16.44 -8.06 7.54
CA VAL A 80 15.69 -6.88 7.06
C VAL A 80 16.52 -5.61 7.19
N THR A 81 17.21 -5.45 8.32
CA THR A 81 18.04 -4.27 8.59
C THR A 81 19.27 -4.23 7.69
N ALA A 82 19.92 -5.38 7.47
CA ALA A 82 21.05 -5.50 6.56
C ALA A 82 20.65 -5.16 5.12
N THR A 83 19.50 -5.66 4.65
CA THR A 83 18.92 -5.32 3.34
C THR A 83 18.68 -3.83 3.19
N LEU A 84 18.06 -3.20 4.20
CA LEU A 84 17.78 -1.75 4.16
C LEU A 84 19.06 -0.91 4.17
N LYS A 85 20.10 -1.33 4.93
CA LYS A 85 21.39 -0.64 4.95
C LYS A 85 22.10 -0.71 3.60
N ARG A 86 22.13 -1.89 2.95
CA ARG A 86 22.70 -2.05 1.60
C ARG A 86 22.07 -1.07 0.61
N VAL A 87 20.74 -1.05 0.53
CA VAL A 87 20.03 -0.15 -0.38
C VAL A 87 20.21 1.32 -0.01
N ALA A 88 20.29 1.65 1.28
CA ALA A 88 20.60 3.01 1.71
C ALA A 88 22.01 3.46 1.29
N ASN A 89 22.95 2.53 1.18
CA ASN A 89 24.32 2.77 0.69
C ASN A 89 24.42 2.78 -0.85
N GLY A 90 23.32 2.54 -1.57
CA GLY A 90 23.31 2.44 -3.03
C GLY A 90 23.78 1.09 -3.59
N GLU A 91 23.94 0.07 -2.72
CA GLU A 91 24.26 -1.29 -3.15
C GLU A 91 22.98 -1.98 -3.67
N PRO A 92 23.06 -2.77 -4.76
CA PRO A 92 21.94 -3.56 -5.24
C PRO A 92 21.53 -4.63 -4.21
N ALA A 93 20.23 -4.87 -4.09
CA ALA A 93 19.71 -5.97 -3.29
C ALA A 93 19.52 -7.19 -4.21
N ASP A 94 20.57 -7.99 -4.32
CA ASP A 94 20.56 -9.18 -5.16
C ASP A 94 19.93 -10.38 -4.42
N LEU A 95 18.99 -11.04 -5.10
CA LEU A 95 18.29 -12.21 -4.56
C LEU A 95 19.23 -13.40 -4.36
N GLU A 96 20.28 -13.52 -5.18
CA GLU A 96 21.30 -14.57 -5.08
C GLU A 96 22.10 -14.48 -3.76
N ASP A 97 22.29 -13.26 -3.26
CA ASP A 97 22.93 -12.98 -1.96
C ASP A 97 21.95 -13.12 -0.78
N GLY A 98 20.68 -13.48 -1.02
CA GLY A 98 19.64 -13.59 0.00
C GLY A 98 19.05 -12.25 0.46
N TYR A 99 19.29 -11.15 -0.26
CA TYR A 99 18.71 -9.84 0.04
C TYR A 99 17.49 -9.58 -0.85
N CYS A 100 16.37 -9.19 -0.24
CA CYS A 100 15.12 -8.99 -0.97
C CYS A 100 14.47 -7.67 -0.55
N MET A 101 14.30 -6.76 -1.51
CA MET A 101 13.62 -5.48 -1.27
C MET A 101 12.09 -5.57 -1.24
N ARG A 102 11.54 -6.71 -1.64
CA ARG A 102 10.09 -6.91 -1.70
C ARG A 102 9.49 -6.83 -0.30
N GLY A 103 8.44 -6.02 -0.15
CA GLY A 103 7.80 -5.76 1.15
C GLY A 103 8.56 -4.77 2.04
N LEU A 104 9.77 -4.36 1.66
CA LEU A 104 10.59 -3.36 2.36
C LEU A 104 10.58 -1.99 1.68
N GLU A 105 9.88 -1.84 0.55
CA GLU A 105 9.86 -0.62 -0.25
C GLU A 105 9.38 0.57 0.59
N GLY A 106 8.33 0.35 1.41
CA GLY A 106 7.78 1.34 2.33
C GLY A 106 8.59 1.58 3.61
N ARG A 107 9.67 0.81 3.84
CA ARG A 107 10.59 0.94 4.98
C ARG A 107 11.85 1.73 4.62
N THR A 108 12.12 1.92 3.33
CA THR A 108 13.16 2.85 2.87
C THR A 108 12.82 4.30 3.24
N LYS A 109 13.84 5.16 3.34
CA LYS A 109 13.64 6.61 3.59
C LYS A 109 12.71 7.24 2.54
N PHE A 110 12.92 6.91 1.27
CA PHE A 110 12.12 7.40 0.16
C PHE A 110 10.69 6.85 0.20
N GLY A 111 10.52 5.53 0.28
CA GLY A 111 9.20 4.91 0.27
C GLY A 111 8.36 5.25 1.50
N GLY A 112 8.99 5.39 2.66
CA GLY A 112 8.36 5.90 3.88
C GLY A 112 7.84 7.33 3.72
N ARG A 113 8.68 8.24 3.21
CA ARG A 113 8.29 9.63 2.90
C ARG A 113 7.15 9.67 1.88
N ARG A 114 7.26 8.91 0.78
CA ARG A 114 6.22 8.81 -0.25
C ARG A 114 4.87 8.36 0.32
N ARG A 115 4.86 7.32 1.16
CA ARG A 115 3.63 6.84 1.85
C ARG A 115 3.04 7.90 2.78
N LYS A 116 3.87 8.55 3.59
CA LYS A 116 3.45 9.61 4.50
C LYS A 116 2.82 10.77 3.73
N ASN A 117 3.48 11.24 2.67
CA ASN A 117 3.01 12.34 1.84
C ASN A 117 1.70 11.99 1.13
N ASN A 118 1.58 10.79 0.53
CA ASN A 118 0.35 10.37 -0.13
C ASN A 118 -0.83 10.28 0.87
N LYS A 119 -0.57 9.79 2.08
CA LYS A 119 -1.57 9.73 3.15
C LYS A 119 -1.99 11.13 3.59
N SER A 120 -1.04 12.04 3.84
CA SER A 120 -1.34 13.42 4.24
C SER A 120 -2.20 14.11 3.18
N ALA A 121 -1.75 14.09 1.92
CA ALA A 121 -2.47 14.72 0.82
C ALA A 121 -3.90 14.19 0.64
N ALA A 122 -4.11 12.87 0.82
CA ALA A 122 -5.44 12.28 0.77
C ALA A 122 -6.35 12.77 1.90
N LEU A 123 -5.82 12.90 3.12
CA LEU A 123 -6.57 13.44 4.27
C LEU A 123 -6.87 14.93 4.08
N ASP A 124 -5.88 15.71 3.62
CA ASP A 124 -6.02 17.13 3.37
C ASP A 124 -7.10 17.41 2.30
N ALA A 125 -7.14 16.59 1.24
CA ALA A 125 -8.18 16.67 0.21
C ALA A 125 -9.59 16.40 0.78
N VAL A 126 -9.75 15.30 1.55
CA VAL A 126 -11.03 14.96 2.20
C VAL A 126 -11.48 16.08 3.14
N TRP A 127 -10.58 16.57 3.99
CA TRP A 127 -10.86 17.62 4.95
C TRP A 127 -11.26 18.93 4.26
N SER A 128 -10.55 19.32 3.21
CA SER A 128 -10.86 20.52 2.41
C SER A 128 -12.25 20.43 1.79
N THR A 129 -12.61 19.26 1.21
CA THR A 129 -13.96 19.01 0.68
C THR A 129 -15.03 19.06 1.76
N GLN A 130 -14.77 18.48 2.94
CA GLN A 130 -15.69 18.53 4.07
C GLN A 130 -15.93 19.95 4.57
N ILE A 131 -14.88 20.76 4.70
CA ILE A 131 -14.98 22.19 5.05
C ILE A 131 -15.83 22.93 4.02
N GLN A 132 -15.60 22.69 2.73
CA GLN A 132 -16.38 23.32 1.66
C GLN A 132 -17.87 22.95 1.75
N GLN A 133 -18.17 21.68 1.97
CA GLN A 133 -19.54 21.18 2.15
C GLN A 133 -20.22 21.80 3.38
N TRP A 134 -19.50 21.89 4.50
CA TRP A 134 -20.00 22.52 5.72
C TRP A 134 -20.34 23.99 5.51
N LYS A 135 -19.43 24.77 4.89
CA LYS A 135 -19.67 26.19 4.56
C LYS A 135 -20.88 26.38 3.65
N LYS A 136 -21.12 25.46 2.72
CA LYS A 136 -22.27 25.48 1.78
C LYS A 136 -23.54 24.84 2.37
N LYS A 137 -23.50 24.29 3.59
CA LYS A 137 -24.58 23.49 4.20
C LYS A 137 -25.05 22.33 3.29
N GLN A 138 -24.12 21.70 2.58
CA GLN A 138 -24.37 20.56 1.71
C GLN A 138 -23.79 19.28 2.32
N SER A 139 -24.41 18.13 2.04
CA SER A 139 -23.86 16.82 2.37
C SER A 139 -23.78 16.00 1.08
N ASN A 140 -22.57 15.82 0.58
CA ASN A 140 -22.34 15.09 -0.67
C ASN A 140 -21.19 14.08 -0.49
N PRO A 141 -21.48 12.84 -0.07
CA PRO A 141 -20.45 11.82 0.13
C PRO A 141 -19.69 11.45 -1.15
N ILE A 142 -20.31 11.64 -2.33
CA ILE A 142 -19.69 11.33 -3.62
C ILE A 142 -18.53 12.28 -3.90
N GLN A 143 -18.67 13.57 -3.59
CA GLN A 143 -17.58 14.54 -3.76
C GLN A 143 -16.38 14.23 -2.85
N ILE A 144 -16.62 13.81 -1.60
CA ILE A 144 -15.54 13.40 -0.68
C ILE A 144 -14.83 12.15 -1.22
N ALA A 145 -15.60 11.16 -1.69
CA ALA A 145 -15.03 9.96 -2.31
C ALA A 145 -14.22 10.29 -3.56
N ALA A 146 -14.69 11.21 -4.41
CA ALA A 146 -13.98 11.66 -5.60
C ALA A 146 -12.65 12.35 -5.25
N ALA A 147 -12.66 13.24 -4.23
CA ALA A 147 -11.45 13.89 -3.74
C ALA A 147 -10.40 12.87 -3.25
N TYR A 148 -10.82 11.87 -2.47
CA TYR A 148 -9.92 10.80 -2.01
C TYR A 148 -9.40 9.92 -3.16
N LYS A 149 -10.26 9.61 -4.14
CA LYS A 149 -9.97 8.65 -5.23
C LYS A 149 -8.70 9.02 -5.99
N ILE A 150 -8.48 10.31 -6.27
CA ILE A 150 -7.29 10.79 -6.98
C ILE A 150 -5.99 10.35 -6.28
N HIS A 151 -5.95 10.43 -4.94
CA HIS A 151 -4.78 10.02 -4.16
C HIS A 151 -4.65 8.50 -4.03
N SER A 152 -5.78 7.77 -4.03
CA SER A 152 -5.76 6.29 -4.03
C SER A 152 -5.18 5.70 -5.33
N LEU A 153 -5.36 6.38 -6.47
CA LEU A 153 -4.85 5.93 -7.77
C LEU A 153 -3.32 5.89 -7.80
N ARG A 154 -2.66 6.83 -7.11
CA ARG A 154 -1.19 6.86 -6.99
C ARG A 154 -0.62 5.63 -6.28
N ALA A 155 -1.39 5.02 -5.38
CA ALA A 155 -1.01 3.76 -4.73
C ALA A 155 -1.41 2.54 -5.55
N ARG A 156 -2.50 2.64 -6.33
CA ARG A 156 -3.01 1.54 -7.16
C ARG A 156 -2.02 1.11 -8.24
N TYR A 157 -1.44 2.05 -8.99
CA TYR A 157 -0.58 1.70 -10.11
C TYR A 157 0.67 0.90 -9.67
N PRO A 158 1.46 1.36 -8.67
CA PRO A 158 2.57 0.58 -8.15
C PRO A 158 2.15 -0.79 -7.62
N ALA A 159 1.00 -0.89 -6.96
CA ALA A 159 0.51 -2.17 -6.43
C ALA A 159 0.19 -3.17 -7.54
N ILE A 160 -0.44 -2.72 -8.64
CA ILE A 160 -0.72 -3.57 -9.81
C ILE A 160 0.59 -4.02 -10.46
N GLU A 161 1.51 -3.08 -10.67
CA GLU A 161 2.80 -3.37 -11.29
C GLU A 161 3.61 -4.38 -10.47
N THR A 162 3.69 -4.19 -9.16
CA THR A 162 4.33 -5.14 -8.24
C THR A 162 3.65 -6.51 -8.32
N GLY A 163 2.31 -6.57 -8.25
CA GLY A 163 1.59 -7.84 -8.37
C GLY A 163 1.84 -8.56 -9.71
N GLN A 164 1.99 -7.84 -10.81
CA GLN A 164 2.34 -8.43 -12.11
C GLN A 164 3.78 -8.94 -12.16
N ARG A 165 4.73 -8.23 -11.54
CA ARG A 165 6.11 -8.72 -11.42
C ARG A 165 6.15 -9.99 -10.57
N ASP A 166 5.44 -9.99 -9.44
CA ASP A 166 5.34 -11.14 -8.55
C ASP A 166 4.74 -12.36 -9.25
N ALA A 167 3.67 -12.17 -10.02
CA ALA A 167 3.05 -13.23 -10.79
C ALA A 167 3.97 -13.80 -11.88
N ARG A 168 4.82 -12.97 -12.50
CA ARG A 168 5.83 -13.43 -13.46
C ARG A 168 6.93 -14.22 -12.77
N PHE A 169 7.48 -13.68 -11.68
CA PHE A 169 8.52 -14.33 -10.88
C PHE A 169 8.10 -15.74 -10.45
N VAL A 170 6.87 -15.91 -9.96
CA VAL A 170 6.35 -17.23 -9.55
C VAL A 170 6.24 -18.19 -10.74
N LYS A 171 5.78 -17.72 -11.91
CA LYS A 171 5.69 -18.57 -13.11
C LYS A 171 7.06 -19.06 -13.58
N ASP A 172 8.04 -18.17 -13.55
CA ASP A 172 9.41 -18.50 -13.97
C ASP A 172 10.08 -19.47 -12.99
N PHE A 173 9.80 -19.34 -11.69
CA PHE A 173 10.43 -20.16 -10.65
C PHE A 173 9.75 -21.52 -10.40
N MET A 174 8.42 -21.61 -10.51
CA MET A 174 7.67 -22.85 -10.21
C MET A 174 7.46 -23.76 -11.43
N GLY A 175 7.80 -23.30 -12.64
CA GLY A 175 7.50 -24.05 -13.87
C GLY A 175 5.99 -24.22 -14.11
N PRO A 176 5.58 -24.96 -15.16
CA PRO A 176 4.18 -25.24 -15.41
C PRO A 176 3.58 -26.10 -14.28
N ILE A 177 2.51 -25.61 -13.65
CA ILE A 177 1.76 -26.37 -12.65
C ILE A 177 1.26 -27.66 -13.33
N PRO A 178 1.61 -28.86 -12.82
CA PRO A 178 1.11 -30.10 -13.38
C PRO A 178 -0.42 -30.09 -13.31
N LYS A 179 -1.08 -30.34 -14.45
CA LYS A 179 -2.54 -30.51 -14.47
C LYS A 179 -2.86 -31.75 -13.64
N LYS A 180 -3.70 -31.60 -12.62
CA LYS A 180 -4.30 -32.77 -11.96
C LYS A 180 -5.18 -33.48 -12.98
N GLU A 181 -4.83 -34.72 -13.29
CA GLU A 181 -5.68 -35.66 -14.02
C GLU A 181 -6.94 -36.01 -13.22
#